data_AF-G9WHQ5-F1
#
_entry.id   AF-G9WHQ5-F1
#
_cell.length_a   1.000
_cell.length_b   1.000
_cell.length_c   1.000
_cell.angle_alpha   90.00
_cell.angle_beta   90.00
_cell.angle_gamma   90.00
#
_symmetry.space_group_name_H-M   'P 1'
#
loop_
_entity.id
_entity.type
_entity.pdbx_description
1 polymer ?
#
loop_
_entity_poly.entity_id
_entity_poly.type
_entity_poly.pdbx_seq_one_letter_code
_entity_poly.pdbx_strand_id
1 'polypeptide(L)'
;MQIQFTQLPYQEDAVNAAVDILKGQDSLSSIETSEDLCQDDELLTDLTISNRLLLSDDEILKNVHAIENRNHLAKSTDLYGKNKDFLQFNVEMETGTGKTFVYLKTMLEMNQRYGFKKFVVVVPSIAIKEGTNSALRETKEYFGAHYSGLVYDSFVYDSKNLNQVWNFASSNNIEIMVMNIAAFNKQLGPEASDSNQSNVNIMYRENDTLNGRKPIDLIAATRPILIIDEPQSVDNTPKAKRALNALEPLFGLRYSGTHKEKSYPLIYKFDAVDAFNAKMVKQIKVVESQLDDQGNSAYLKLIKVENRSQGLRAQIELDVSERNGQIKRKKVWLKQNDDLFEKSGFLPAYESVSFIQDIEITDPKAGSGIVTFDGAPDSISTENQTTENDDTLKRAQIAKAIEIHLRKEQELNPKGIKVLTLFFLDKVANYRQYDESGNQVPGKYYRMFEEEYLKAQRGSGANSLRVCLLPSC
;
A
#
# COMPACT_ATOMS: atom_id res chain seq x y z
N MET A 1 -24.33 3.64 -9.08
CA MET A 1 -23.39 3.25 -10.16
C MET A 1 -23.21 1.75 -10.03
N GLN A 2 -23.66 0.97 -11.01
CA GLN A 2 -23.36 -0.47 -11.04
C GLN A 2 -22.02 -0.67 -11.74
N ILE A 3 -21.12 -1.44 -11.13
CA ILE A 3 -19.83 -1.78 -11.73
C ILE A 3 -20.08 -2.82 -12.82
N GLN A 4 -19.65 -2.54 -14.04
CA GLN A 4 -19.67 -3.51 -15.13
C GLN A 4 -18.35 -4.28 -15.14
N PHE A 5 -18.43 -5.59 -14.94
CA PHE A 5 -17.27 -6.48 -15.00
C PHE A 5 -17.03 -6.92 -16.44
N THR A 6 -15.76 -6.91 -16.85
CA THR A 6 -15.33 -7.38 -18.18
C THR A 6 -14.31 -8.50 -17.98
N GLN A 7 -14.39 -9.55 -18.79
CA GLN A 7 -13.39 -10.61 -18.79
C GLN A 7 -12.13 -10.13 -19.49
N LEU A 8 -10.98 -10.25 -18.82
CA LEU A 8 -9.68 -9.86 -19.34
C LEU A 8 -8.79 -11.09 -19.49
N PRO A 9 -8.19 -11.36 -20.67
CA PRO A 9 -7.44 -12.59 -20.92
C PRO A 9 -6.33 -12.86 -19.90
N TYR A 10 -5.55 -11.84 -19.55
CA TYR A 10 -4.47 -11.97 -18.55
C TYR A 10 -4.97 -12.33 -17.15
N GLN A 11 -6.25 -12.02 -16.83
CA GLN A 11 -6.86 -12.45 -15.57
C GLN A 11 -7.21 -13.94 -15.62
N GLU A 12 -7.74 -14.42 -16.76
CA GLU A 12 -7.99 -15.84 -16.99
C GLU A 12 -6.70 -16.66 -16.95
N ASP A 13 -5.63 -16.16 -17.56
CA ASP A 13 -4.33 -16.84 -17.57
C ASP A 13 -3.75 -16.97 -16.17
N ALA A 14 -3.88 -15.93 -15.34
CA ALA A 14 -3.48 -15.97 -13.92
C ALA A 14 -4.29 -16.99 -13.12
N VAL A 15 -5.61 -17.01 -13.30
CA VAL A 15 -6.52 -17.97 -12.67
C VAL A 15 -6.15 -19.39 -13.08
N ASN A 16 -6.01 -19.65 -14.38
CA ASN A 16 -5.66 -20.97 -14.90
C ASN A 16 -4.28 -21.42 -14.40
N ALA A 17 -3.28 -20.53 -14.33
CA ALA A 17 -1.99 -20.87 -13.76
C ALA A 17 -2.08 -21.34 -12.30
N ALA A 18 -2.92 -20.70 -11.48
CA ALA A 18 -3.11 -21.11 -10.09
C ALA A 18 -3.91 -22.42 -9.95
N VAL A 19 -4.96 -22.59 -10.76
CA VAL A 19 -5.84 -23.76 -10.73
C VAL A 19 -5.17 -25.01 -11.32
N ASP A 20 -4.31 -24.84 -12.33
CA ASP A 20 -3.64 -25.94 -13.01
C ASP A 20 -2.53 -26.59 -12.16
N ILE A 21 -2.10 -25.96 -11.05
CA ILE A 21 -1.19 -26.60 -10.07
C ILE A 21 -1.79 -27.94 -9.59
N LEU A 22 -3.12 -27.97 -9.49
CA LEU A 22 -3.91 -29.08 -8.95
C LEU A 22 -4.41 -30.04 -10.04
N LYS A 23 -3.88 -29.94 -11.27
CA LYS A 23 -4.32 -30.79 -12.37
C LYS A 23 -4.08 -32.27 -12.04
N GLY A 24 -5.15 -33.07 -12.09
CA GLY A 24 -5.13 -34.48 -11.69
C GLY A 24 -5.78 -34.76 -10.33
N GLN A 25 -6.09 -33.72 -9.55
CA GLN A 25 -6.87 -33.84 -8.32
C GLN A 25 -8.31 -34.28 -8.62
N ASP A 26 -8.83 -35.27 -7.86
CA ASP A 26 -10.22 -35.69 -7.94
C ASP A 26 -11.13 -34.78 -7.10
N SER A 27 -12.20 -34.28 -7.72
CA SER A 27 -13.23 -33.44 -7.11
C SER A 27 -14.00 -34.12 -5.97
N LEU A 28 -14.21 -35.44 -6.03
CA LEU A 28 -15.08 -36.16 -5.09
C LEU A 28 -14.43 -36.39 -3.72
N SER A 29 -13.10 -36.33 -3.66
CA SER A 29 -12.28 -36.66 -2.48
C SER A 29 -11.49 -35.46 -1.94
N SER A 30 -11.79 -34.26 -2.42
CA SER A 30 -11.11 -33.02 -2.02
C SER A 30 -11.66 -32.42 -0.73
N ILE A 31 -12.68 -33.05 -0.14
CA ILE A 31 -13.26 -32.69 1.14
C ILE A 31 -13.22 -33.94 2.03
N GLU A 32 -12.75 -33.78 3.26
CA GLU A 32 -12.92 -34.76 4.32
C GLU A 32 -13.90 -34.22 5.36
N THR A 33 -14.85 -35.05 5.75
CA THR A 33 -15.73 -34.80 6.89
C THR A 33 -15.28 -35.66 8.08
N SER A 34 -15.41 -35.12 9.29
CA SER A 34 -15.07 -35.83 10.53
C SER A 34 -15.77 -37.19 10.71
N GLU A 35 -16.83 -37.48 9.95
CA GLU A 35 -17.53 -38.78 9.95
C GLU A 35 -16.72 -39.92 9.30
N ASP A 36 -15.74 -39.62 8.42
CA ASP A 36 -14.92 -40.63 7.73
C ASP A 36 -13.78 -41.19 8.60
N LEU A 37 -13.56 -40.62 9.79
CA LEU A 37 -12.48 -40.94 10.72
C LEU A 37 -13.04 -41.59 12.00
N CYS A 38 -13.45 -42.86 11.93
CA CYS A 38 -13.79 -43.61 13.14
C CYS A 38 -12.89 -44.83 13.32
N GLN A 39 -11.89 -44.68 14.21
CA GLN A 39 -11.55 -45.63 15.26
C GLN A 39 -10.55 -44.96 16.24
N ASP A 40 -10.95 -44.86 17.51
CA ASP A 40 -10.12 -44.66 18.71
C ASP A 40 -9.95 -43.27 19.36
N ASP A 41 -10.87 -42.30 19.20
CA ASP A 41 -11.01 -41.26 20.24
C ASP A 41 -12.46 -40.86 20.50
N GLU A 42 -12.92 -41.17 21.72
CA GLU A 42 -14.31 -41.10 22.19
C GLU A 42 -14.69 -39.66 22.58
N LEU A 43 -14.70 -38.75 21.59
CA LEU A 43 -15.32 -37.40 21.60
C LEU A 43 -15.29 -36.71 20.20
N LEU A 44 -14.81 -37.41 19.17
CA LEU A 44 -14.64 -36.93 17.79
C LEU A 44 -15.93 -37.03 16.94
N THR A 45 -16.99 -36.34 17.36
CA THR A 45 -18.11 -36.04 16.45
C THR A 45 -18.33 -34.54 16.41
N ASP A 46 -17.50 -33.81 15.66
CA ASP A 46 -17.72 -32.38 15.42
C ASP A 46 -17.49 -32.02 13.95
N LEU A 47 -18.62 -31.75 13.29
CA LEU A 47 -18.88 -31.24 11.94
C LEU A 47 -17.80 -30.25 11.45
N THR A 48 -16.61 -30.74 11.09
CA THR A 48 -15.54 -29.94 10.50
C THR A 48 -15.32 -30.43 9.08
N ILE A 49 -15.35 -29.48 8.15
CA ILE A 49 -15.16 -29.73 6.73
C ILE A 49 -13.76 -29.29 6.35
N SER A 50 -12.91 -30.25 5.99
CA SER A 50 -11.51 -30.02 5.69
C SER A 50 -11.21 -30.16 4.20
N ASN A 51 -10.39 -29.28 3.63
CA ASN A 51 -9.87 -29.48 2.29
C ASN A 51 -8.78 -30.57 2.29
N ARG A 52 -8.76 -31.42 1.26
CA ARG A 52 -7.77 -32.48 1.10
C ARG A 52 -7.03 -32.39 -0.22
N LEU A 53 -5.71 -32.53 -0.19
CA LEU A 53 -4.85 -32.62 -1.37
C LEU A 53 -4.39 -34.07 -1.53
N LEU A 54 -4.63 -34.67 -2.70
CA LEU A 54 -4.26 -36.05 -2.99
C LEU A 54 -2.99 -36.17 -3.81
N LEU A 55 -2.63 -35.11 -4.52
CA LEU A 55 -1.45 -35.08 -5.37
C LEU A 55 -0.17 -35.14 -4.54
N SER A 56 0.79 -35.95 -4.99
CA SER A 56 2.12 -35.95 -4.41
C SER A 56 2.93 -34.72 -4.86
N ASP A 57 3.99 -34.39 -4.12
CA ASP A 57 4.90 -33.29 -4.48
C ASP A 57 5.46 -33.43 -5.92
N ASP A 58 5.77 -34.66 -6.36
CA ASP A 58 6.24 -34.92 -7.73
C ASP A 58 5.18 -34.59 -8.80
N GLU A 59 3.90 -34.87 -8.54
CA GLU A 59 2.80 -34.55 -9.45
C GLU A 59 2.57 -33.04 -9.50
N ILE A 60 2.63 -32.37 -8.34
CA ILE A 60 2.54 -30.92 -8.24
C ILE A 60 3.72 -30.26 -8.97
N LEU A 61 4.94 -30.76 -8.79
CA LEU A 61 6.13 -30.24 -9.47
C LEU A 61 6.02 -30.38 -10.99
N LYS A 62 5.50 -31.51 -11.47
CA LYS A 62 5.21 -31.72 -12.89
C LYS A 62 4.19 -30.72 -13.43
N ASN A 63 3.14 -30.43 -12.66
CA ASN A 63 2.14 -29.42 -13.03
C ASN A 63 2.75 -28.01 -13.07
N VAL A 64 3.55 -27.65 -12.05
CA VAL A 64 4.28 -26.38 -11.99
C VAL A 64 5.20 -26.22 -13.19
N HIS A 65 5.97 -27.23 -13.57
CA HIS A 65 6.82 -27.17 -14.76
C HIS A 65 6.03 -26.97 -16.05
N ALA A 66 4.86 -27.59 -16.18
CA ALA A 66 3.99 -27.38 -17.34
C ALA A 66 3.48 -25.93 -17.41
N ILE A 67 3.11 -25.34 -16.27
CA ILE A 67 2.69 -23.94 -16.15
C ILE A 67 3.84 -23.00 -16.47
N GLU A 68 5.03 -23.22 -15.89
CA GLU A 68 6.22 -22.40 -16.12
C GLU A 68 6.61 -22.40 -17.60
N ASN A 69 6.58 -23.55 -18.27
CA ASN A 69 6.86 -23.63 -19.71
C ASN A 69 5.82 -22.84 -20.54
N ARG A 70 4.52 -22.97 -20.20
CA ARG A 70 3.43 -22.25 -20.87
C ARG A 70 3.57 -20.73 -20.70
N ASN A 71 4.01 -20.29 -19.53
CA ASN A 71 4.12 -18.87 -19.17
C ASN A 71 5.52 -18.29 -19.40
N HIS A 72 6.42 -19.05 -20.05
CA HIS A 72 7.81 -18.65 -20.33
C HIS A 72 8.61 -18.24 -19.08
N LEU A 73 8.40 -18.96 -17.97
CA LEU A 73 9.04 -18.73 -16.68
C LEU A 73 10.24 -19.65 -16.48
N ALA A 74 11.15 -19.24 -15.58
CA ALA A 74 12.27 -20.08 -15.18
C ALA A 74 11.74 -21.31 -14.41
N LYS A 75 12.30 -22.48 -14.70
CA LYS A 75 11.88 -23.72 -14.05
C LYS A 75 12.25 -23.74 -12.57
N SER A 76 11.29 -24.08 -11.72
CA SER A 76 11.53 -24.24 -10.29
C SER A 76 12.14 -25.60 -9.96
N THR A 77 13.07 -25.61 -9.01
CA THR A 77 13.72 -26.83 -8.51
C THR A 77 13.25 -27.23 -7.11
N ASP A 78 12.57 -26.34 -6.39
CA ASP A 78 12.04 -26.54 -5.04
C ASP A 78 10.65 -25.92 -4.96
N LEU A 79 9.66 -26.66 -4.47
CA LEU A 79 8.30 -26.17 -4.28
C LEU A 79 8.13 -25.39 -2.97
N TYR A 80 8.96 -25.68 -1.98
CA TYR A 80 8.84 -25.17 -0.62
C TYR A 80 9.56 -23.84 -0.43
N GLY A 81 10.61 -23.57 -1.21
CA GLY A 81 11.44 -22.39 -1.05
C GLY A 81 11.93 -22.27 0.39
N LYS A 82 11.69 -21.12 1.03
CA LYS A 82 12.06 -20.86 2.43
C LYS A 82 11.03 -21.29 3.48
N ASN A 83 9.86 -21.79 3.10
CA ASN A 83 8.88 -22.34 4.03
C ASN A 83 8.92 -23.87 3.91
N LYS A 84 9.18 -24.61 4.99
CA LYS A 84 9.25 -26.08 4.95
C LYS A 84 8.00 -26.77 5.48
N ASP A 85 7.01 -25.99 5.90
CA ASP A 85 5.78 -26.48 6.53
C ASP A 85 4.65 -26.65 5.49
N PHE A 86 4.58 -25.79 4.47
CA PHE A 86 3.57 -25.89 3.42
C PHE A 86 4.02 -25.28 2.08
N LEU A 87 3.41 -25.74 0.99
CA LEU A 87 3.67 -25.30 -0.39
C LEU A 87 3.21 -23.86 -0.62
N GLN A 88 4.01 -23.05 -1.32
CA GLN A 88 3.64 -21.69 -1.68
C GLN A 88 3.97 -21.39 -3.14
N PHE A 89 3.10 -20.64 -3.82
CA PHE A 89 3.27 -20.28 -5.22
C PHE A 89 3.08 -18.78 -5.43
N ASN A 90 3.99 -18.16 -6.18
CA ASN A 90 3.96 -16.75 -6.52
C ASN A 90 3.13 -16.50 -7.77
N VAL A 91 2.22 -15.54 -7.68
CA VAL A 91 1.47 -14.96 -8.79
C VAL A 91 1.84 -13.48 -8.87
N GLU A 92 2.56 -13.09 -9.91
CA GLU A 92 2.99 -11.71 -10.10
C GLU A 92 1.99 -10.94 -10.96
N MET A 93 1.39 -9.89 -10.39
CA MET A 93 0.39 -9.06 -11.06
C MET A 93 0.55 -7.58 -10.66
N GLU A 94 0.68 -6.72 -11.66
CA GLU A 94 0.84 -5.29 -11.45
C GLU A 94 -0.37 -4.66 -10.72
N THR A 95 -0.13 -3.59 -9.98
CA THR A 95 -1.15 -2.83 -9.28
C THR A 95 -2.18 -2.26 -10.26
N GLY A 96 -3.46 -2.31 -9.89
CA GLY A 96 -4.55 -1.84 -10.75
C GLY A 96 -4.99 -2.81 -11.84
N THR A 97 -4.42 -4.01 -11.93
CA THR A 97 -4.81 -5.04 -12.92
C THR A 97 -5.92 -5.98 -12.44
N GLY A 98 -6.44 -5.77 -11.22
CA GLY A 98 -7.58 -6.55 -10.70
C GLY A 98 -7.21 -7.79 -9.86
N LYS A 99 -6.09 -7.77 -9.12
CA LYS A 99 -5.65 -8.87 -8.24
C LYS A 99 -6.77 -9.48 -7.37
N THR A 100 -7.59 -8.63 -6.73
CA THR A 100 -8.72 -9.08 -5.89
C THR A 100 -9.76 -9.88 -6.66
N PHE A 101 -10.08 -9.43 -7.88
CA PHE A 101 -10.99 -10.16 -8.75
C PHE A 101 -10.39 -11.51 -9.17
N VAL A 102 -9.10 -11.54 -9.51
CA VAL A 102 -8.38 -12.75 -9.90
C VAL A 102 -8.36 -13.78 -8.78
N TYR A 103 -7.91 -13.43 -7.56
CA TYR A 103 -7.86 -14.45 -6.50
C TYR A 103 -9.25 -14.92 -6.08
N LEU A 104 -10.30 -14.07 -6.16
CA LEU A 104 -11.66 -14.53 -5.91
C LEU A 104 -12.08 -15.53 -6.96
N LYS A 105 -11.88 -15.20 -8.24
CA LYS A 105 -12.15 -16.12 -9.34
C LYS A 105 -11.38 -17.43 -9.20
N THR A 106 -10.10 -17.39 -8.81
CA THR A 106 -9.28 -18.57 -8.52
C THR A 106 -9.92 -19.47 -7.46
N MET A 107 -10.40 -18.91 -6.34
CA MET A 107 -11.07 -19.70 -5.30
C MET A 107 -12.34 -20.38 -5.82
N LEU A 108 -13.15 -19.67 -6.61
CA LEU A 108 -14.38 -20.22 -7.19
C LEU A 108 -14.10 -21.29 -8.26
N GLU A 109 -13.08 -21.12 -9.09
CA GLU A 109 -12.63 -22.14 -10.05
C GLU A 109 -12.06 -23.38 -9.36
N MET A 110 -11.30 -23.21 -8.28
CA MET A 110 -10.82 -24.33 -7.46
C MET A 110 -11.97 -25.12 -6.86
N ASN A 111 -13.04 -24.45 -6.42
CA ASN A 111 -14.26 -25.14 -6.02
C ASN A 111 -14.94 -25.85 -7.20
N GLN A 112 -15.12 -25.17 -8.34
CA GLN A 112 -15.83 -25.75 -9.47
C GLN A 112 -15.13 -26.99 -10.04
N ARG A 113 -13.78 -26.96 -10.12
CA ARG A 113 -13.00 -28.06 -10.71
C ARG A 113 -12.66 -29.17 -9.72
N TYR A 114 -12.41 -28.81 -8.46
CA TYR A 114 -11.87 -29.73 -7.46
C TYR A 114 -12.66 -29.77 -6.16
N GLY A 115 -13.69 -28.95 -5.97
CA GLY A 115 -14.55 -29.03 -4.79
C GLY A 115 -14.02 -28.34 -3.52
N PHE A 116 -12.87 -27.66 -3.55
CA PHE A 116 -12.34 -26.94 -2.38
C PHE A 116 -13.30 -25.88 -1.83
N LYS A 117 -13.41 -25.76 -0.51
CA LYS A 117 -14.42 -24.89 0.13
C LYS A 117 -13.85 -23.89 1.12
N LYS A 118 -12.69 -24.16 1.71
CA LYS A 118 -12.18 -23.38 2.85
C LYS A 118 -11.01 -22.51 2.41
N PHE A 119 -11.20 -21.20 2.43
CA PHE A 119 -10.20 -20.23 1.97
C PHE A 119 -9.96 -19.14 3.01
N VAL A 120 -8.70 -18.75 3.15
CA VAL A 120 -8.31 -17.64 4.04
C VAL A 120 -7.52 -16.60 3.25
N VAL A 121 -8.04 -15.38 3.20
CA VAL A 121 -7.40 -14.23 2.56
C VAL A 121 -6.68 -13.39 3.61
N VAL A 122 -5.34 -13.36 3.54
CA VAL A 122 -4.49 -12.61 4.47
C VAL A 122 -4.02 -11.32 3.80
N VAL A 123 -4.37 -10.18 4.42
CA VAL A 123 -4.06 -8.83 3.91
C VAL A 123 -3.20 -8.04 4.90
N PRO A 124 -2.43 -7.03 4.46
CA PRO A 124 -1.46 -6.36 5.32
C PRO A 124 -2.07 -5.27 6.23
N SER A 125 -3.18 -4.65 5.84
CA SER A 125 -3.73 -3.48 6.55
C SER A 125 -5.25 -3.53 6.69
N ILE A 126 -5.79 -2.78 7.66
CA ILE A 126 -7.23 -2.64 7.86
C ILE A 126 -7.90 -2.00 6.64
N ALA A 127 -7.27 -1.01 6.01
CA ALA A 127 -7.83 -0.37 4.82
C ALA A 127 -7.97 -1.36 3.64
N ILE A 128 -6.96 -2.21 3.42
CA ILE A 128 -6.98 -3.23 2.36
C ILE A 128 -8.00 -4.33 2.70
N LYS A 129 -8.14 -4.67 3.99
CA LYS A 129 -9.18 -5.60 4.49
C LYS A 129 -10.59 -5.09 4.18
N GLU A 130 -10.88 -3.82 4.46
CA GLU A 130 -12.19 -3.23 4.13
C GLU A 130 -12.42 -3.15 2.61
N GLY A 131 -11.40 -2.76 1.84
CA GLY A 131 -11.47 -2.76 0.38
C GLY A 131 -11.74 -4.14 -0.22
N THR A 132 -11.06 -5.17 0.30
CA THR A 132 -11.28 -6.57 -0.09
C THR A 132 -12.70 -7.01 0.23
N ASN A 133 -13.19 -6.73 1.44
CA ASN A 133 -14.56 -7.08 1.84
C ASN A 133 -15.63 -6.39 0.95
N SER A 134 -15.42 -5.12 0.59
CA SER A 134 -16.32 -4.44 -0.35
C SER A 134 -16.30 -5.10 -1.72
N ALA A 135 -15.11 -5.43 -2.24
CA ALA A 135 -14.97 -6.10 -3.52
C ALA A 135 -15.64 -7.48 -3.56
N LEU A 136 -15.49 -8.30 -2.49
CA LEU A 136 -16.16 -9.60 -2.37
C LEU A 136 -17.69 -9.46 -2.38
N ARG A 137 -18.22 -8.42 -1.72
CA ARG A 137 -19.67 -8.13 -1.72
C ARG A 137 -20.17 -7.66 -3.07
N GLU A 138 -19.45 -6.74 -3.72
CA GLU A 138 -19.83 -6.16 -5.02
C GLU A 138 -19.76 -7.18 -6.17
N THR A 139 -18.86 -8.15 -6.08
CA THR A 139 -18.68 -9.19 -7.09
C THR A 139 -19.60 -10.40 -6.89
N LYS A 140 -20.33 -10.50 -5.76
CA LYS A 140 -21.19 -11.65 -5.43
C LYS A 140 -22.28 -11.91 -6.45
N GLU A 141 -22.95 -10.87 -6.92
CA GLU A 141 -24.00 -10.99 -7.95
C GLU A 141 -23.40 -11.43 -9.29
N TYR A 142 -22.26 -10.84 -9.68
CA TYR A 142 -21.57 -11.18 -10.92
C TYR A 142 -21.14 -12.65 -10.96
N PHE A 143 -20.48 -13.13 -9.90
CA PHE A 143 -20.01 -14.51 -9.83
C PHE A 143 -21.15 -15.51 -9.61
N GLY A 144 -22.18 -15.14 -8.85
CA GLY A 144 -23.38 -15.96 -8.71
C GLY A 144 -24.06 -16.23 -10.06
N ALA A 145 -24.14 -15.22 -10.93
CA ALA A 145 -24.63 -15.40 -12.29
C ALA A 145 -23.65 -16.22 -13.18
N HIS A 146 -22.34 -15.95 -13.06
CA HIS A 146 -21.31 -16.59 -13.88
C HIS A 146 -21.15 -18.10 -13.59
N TYR A 147 -21.28 -18.49 -12.32
CA TYR A 147 -21.11 -19.87 -11.86
C TYR A 147 -22.45 -20.56 -11.55
N SER A 148 -23.52 -20.22 -12.29
CA SER A 148 -24.81 -20.93 -12.25
C SER A 148 -25.45 -21.04 -10.85
N GLY A 149 -25.42 -19.97 -10.06
CA GLY A 149 -26.01 -19.93 -8.73
C GLY A 149 -25.11 -20.43 -7.60
N LEU A 150 -23.79 -20.52 -7.84
CA LEU A 150 -22.79 -20.85 -6.84
C LEU A 150 -22.96 -19.99 -5.57
N VAL A 151 -23.11 -20.66 -4.43
CA VAL A 151 -23.27 -20.00 -3.13
C VAL A 151 -21.93 -20.00 -2.42
N TYR A 152 -21.44 -18.80 -2.11
CA TYR A 152 -20.29 -18.60 -1.26
C TYR A 152 -20.57 -17.51 -0.23
N ASP A 153 -19.97 -17.65 0.93
CA ASP A 153 -20.01 -16.66 1.99
C ASP A 153 -18.60 -16.16 2.30
N SER A 154 -18.53 -14.88 2.66
CA SER A 154 -17.28 -14.21 3.00
C SER A 154 -17.49 -13.35 4.22
N PHE A 155 -16.55 -13.37 5.15
CA PHE A 155 -16.60 -12.54 6.34
C PHE A 155 -15.20 -12.08 6.73
N VAL A 156 -15.16 -10.98 7.48
CA VAL A 156 -13.93 -10.46 8.06
C VAL A 156 -13.80 -11.02 9.47
N TYR A 157 -12.66 -11.63 9.78
CA TYR A 157 -12.40 -12.13 11.13
C TYR A 157 -12.52 -11.00 12.16
N ASP A 158 -13.37 -11.22 13.15
CA ASP A 158 -13.53 -10.38 14.33
C ASP A 158 -13.41 -11.26 15.58
N SER A 159 -12.43 -10.94 16.44
CA SER A 159 -12.24 -11.63 17.72
C SER A 159 -13.44 -11.53 18.67
N LYS A 160 -14.37 -10.60 18.41
CA LYS A 160 -15.62 -10.45 19.17
C LYS A 160 -16.76 -11.34 18.65
N ASN A 161 -16.64 -11.89 17.45
CA ASN A 161 -17.68 -12.71 16.82
C ASN A 161 -17.12 -14.06 16.36
N LEU A 162 -16.77 -14.90 17.34
CA LEU A 162 -16.16 -16.20 17.07
C LEU A 162 -17.13 -17.23 16.47
N ASN A 163 -18.44 -17.02 16.54
CA ASN A 163 -19.43 -17.86 15.85
C ASN A 163 -19.16 -17.95 14.34
N GLN A 164 -18.60 -16.90 13.74
CA GLN A 164 -18.21 -16.92 12.32
C GLN A 164 -17.09 -17.93 12.05
N VAL A 165 -16.17 -18.14 13.00
CA VAL A 165 -15.10 -19.14 12.89
C VAL A 165 -15.67 -20.55 12.97
N TRP A 166 -16.66 -20.78 13.84
CA TRP A 166 -17.36 -22.06 13.89
C TRP A 166 -18.11 -22.33 12.58
N ASN A 167 -18.87 -21.36 12.07
CA ASN A 167 -19.56 -21.48 10.78
C ASN A 167 -18.57 -21.72 9.62
N PHE A 168 -17.43 -21.02 9.63
CA PHE A 168 -16.35 -21.25 8.67
C PHE A 168 -15.88 -22.71 8.69
N ALA A 169 -15.75 -23.32 9.87
CA ALA A 169 -15.28 -24.70 9.99
C ALA A 169 -16.35 -25.74 9.58
N SER A 170 -17.63 -25.49 9.88
CA SER A 170 -18.71 -26.47 9.74
C SER A 170 -19.55 -26.36 8.47
N SER A 171 -19.60 -25.19 7.83
CA SER A 171 -20.45 -24.94 6.66
C SER A 171 -20.05 -25.77 5.45
N ASN A 172 -21.02 -26.34 4.73
CA ASN A 172 -20.77 -27.06 3.48
C ASN A 172 -20.73 -26.16 2.23
N ASN A 173 -20.81 -24.84 2.42
CA ASN A 173 -20.64 -23.84 1.36
C ASN A 173 -19.16 -23.47 1.19
N ILE A 174 -18.87 -22.70 0.14
CA ILE A 174 -17.58 -22.02 0.01
C ILE A 174 -17.52 -20.93 1.07
N GLU A 175 -16.50 -20.98 1.92
CA GLU A 175 -16.28 -20.03 3.01
C GLU A 175 -14.95 -19.30 2.80
N ILE A 176 -15.02 -17.97 2.70
CA ILE A 176 -13.87 -17.09 2.50
C ILE A 176 -13.69 -16.20 3.74
N MET A 177 -12.72 -16.53 4.58
CA MET A 177 -12.37 -15.71 5.74
C MET A 177 -11.30 -14.68 5.35
N VAL A 178 -11.58 -13.40 5.56
CA VAL A 178 -10.64 -12.29 5.33
C VAL A 178 -10.05 -11.81 6.65
N MET A 179 -8.72 -11.70 6.73
CA MET A 179 -8.06 -11.29 7.97
C MET A 179 -6.75 -10.57 7.76
N ASN A 180 -6.33 -9.81 8.78
CA ASN A 180 -5.03 -9.14 8.78
C ASN A 180 -3.99 -9.95 9.57
N ILE A 181 -2.72 -9.82 9.22
CA ILE A 181 -1.65 -10.54 9.92
C ILE A 181 -1.50 -10.09 11.39
N ALA A 182 -1.86 -8.83 11.68
CA ALA A 182 -1.82 -8.27 13.03
C ALA A 182 -2.79 -8.98 14.00
N ALA A 183 -3.89 -9.55 13.50
CA ALA A 183 -4.84 -10.31 14.30
C ALA A 183 -4.21 -11.57 14.93
N PHE A 184 -3.10 -12.07 14.39
CA PHE A 184 -2.42 -13.27 14.91
C PHE A 184 -1.12 -12.98 15.66
N ASN A 185 -0.41 -11.93 15.27
CA ASN A 185 0.96 -11.68 15.73
C ASN A 185 1.09 -11.25 17.20
N LYS A 186 -0.01 -10.95 17.90
CA LYS A 186 0.04 -10.44 19.28
C LYS A 186 0.66 -11.40 20.31
N GLN A 187 0.98 -12.65 19.96
CA GLN A 187 1.43 -13.62 20.96
C GLN A 187 2.48 -14.68 20.59
N LEU A 188 2.98 -14.73 19.36
CA LEU A 188 4.03 -15.70 18.99
C LEU A 188 5.45 -15.26 19.46
N GLY A 189 5.59 -14.88 20.73
CA GLY A 189 6.87 -14.58 21.38
C GLY A 189 7.26 -15.69 22.39
N PRO A 190 8.56 -15.94 22.62
CA PRO A 190 9.04 -16.95 23.58
C PRO A 190 8.72 -16.65 25.06
N GLU A 191 8.02 -15.56 25.36
CA GLU A 191 7.61 -15.17 26.72
C GLU A 191 6.17 -15.63 27.08
N ALA A 192 5.66 -16.65 26.40
CA ALA A 192 4.38 -17.27 26.72
C ALA A 192 4.51 -18.42 27.74
N SER A 193 5.62 -18.48 28.48
CA SER A 193 5.78 -19.35 29.65
C SER A 193 5.44 -18.58 30.92
N ASP A 194 4.41 -19.07 31.61
CA ASP A 194 4.01 -18.77 32.99
C ASP A 194 3.30 -17.45 33.32
N SER A 195 2.09 -17.65 33.85
CA SER A 195 1.39 -16.86 34.90
C SER A 195 0.34 -15.81 34.54
N ASN A 196 0.09 -15.42 33.28
CA ASN A 196 -1.04 -14.50 32.99
C ASN A 196 -1.81 -14.86 31.71
N GLN A 197 -2.86 -15.67 31.86
CA GLN A 197 -3.84 -15.98 30.80
C GLN A 197 -4.41 -14.72 30.15
N SER A 198 -4.40 -13.55 30.80
CA SER A 198 -4.96 -12.26 30.35
C SER A 198 -4.25 -11.56 29.19
N ASN A 199 -3.01 -11.95 28.84
CA ASN A 199 -2.28 -11.42 27.66
C ASN A 199 -2.27 -12.35 26.44
N VAL A 200 -2.79 -13.57 26.60
CA VAL A 200 -3.38 -14.47 25.58
C VAL A 200 -4.08 -13.79 24.36
N ASN A 201 -3.65 -13.89 23.11
CA ASN A 201 -4.48 -13.43 22.00
C ASN A 201 -5.68 -14.38 21.90
N ILE A 202 -6.90 -13.86 21.75
CA ILE A 202 -8.16 -14.63 21.76
C ILE A 202 -8.09 -15.81 20.77
N MET A 203 -7.36 -15.64 19.68
CA MET A 203 -7.11 -16.67 18.67
C MET A 203 -6.53 -17.99 19.22
N TYR A 204 -5.72 -17.93 20.29
CA TYR A 204 -5.02 -19.07 20.88
C TYR A 204 -5.59 -19.46 22.26
N ARG A 205 -6.73 -18.89 22.65
CA ARG A 205 -7.41 -19.23 23.91
C ARG A 205 -8.61 -20.12 23.64
N GLU A 206 -8.85 -21.03 24.56
CA GLU A 206 -10.11 -21.76 24.63
C GLU A 206 -11.27 -20.77 24.81
N ASN A 207 -12.39 -21.05 24.16
CA ASN A 207 -13.55 -20.18 24.19
C ASN A 207 -14.84 -20.98 24.36
N ASP A 208 -15.66 -20.59 25.33
CA ASP A 208 -16.94 -21.27 25.63
C ASP A 208 -17.91 -21.24 24.43
N THR A 209 -17.88 -20.18 23.62
CA THR A 209 -18.70 -20.07 22.40
C THR A 209 -18.27 -21.07 21.31
N LEU A 210 -17.04 -21.57 21.41
CA LEU A 210 -16.47 -22.59 20.53
C LEU A 210 -16.37 -23.94 21.24
N ASN A 211 -17.21 -24.19 22.24
CA ASN A 211 -17.21 -25.41 23.06
C ASN A 211 -15.83 -25.71 23.68
N GLY A 212 -15.13 -24.68 24.17
CA GLY A 212 -13.81 -24.81 24.78
C GLY A 212 -12.67 -24.93 23.76
N ARG A 213 -12.92 -24.80 22.45
CA ARG A 213 -11.86 -24.86 21.42
C ARG A 213 -11.19 -23.53 21.21
N LYS A 214 -9.95 -23.57 20.72
CA LYS A 214 -9.24 -22.39 20.25
C LYS A 214 -9.67 -22.07 18.81
N PRO A 215 -9.92 -20.80 18.48
CA PRO A 215 -10.24 -20.40 17.11
C PRO A 215 -9.19 -20.88 16.08
N ILE A 216 -7.89 -20.85 16.44
CA ILE A 216 -6.82 -21.30 15.56
C ILE A 216 -6.92 -22.79 15.22
N ASP A 217 -7.24 -23.64 16.19
CA ASP A 217 -7.34 -25.09 16.00
C ASP A 217 -8.51 -25.43 15.08
N LEU A 218 -9.64 -24.72 15.22
CA LEU A 218 -10.79 -24.88 14.31
C LEU A 218 -10.44 -24.49 12.87
N ILE A 219 -9.71 -23.40 12.67
CA ILE A 219 -9.31 -22.96 11.34
C ILE A 219 -8.27 -23.93 10.76
N ALA A 220 -7.29 -24.35 11.55
CA ALA A 220 -6.27 -25.31 11.13
C ALA A 220 -6.90 -26.66 10.70
N ALA A 221 -7.89 -27.15 11.43
CA ALA A 221 -8.61 -28.38 11.11
C ALA A 221 -9.30 -28.34 9.73
N THR A 222 -9.61 -27.15 9.19
CA THR A 222 -10.18 -27.01 7.84
C THR A 222 -9.16 -27.16 6.70
N ARG A 223 -7.86 -27.19 7.01
CA ARG A 223 -6.76 -27.14 6.03
C ARG A 223 -6.99 -26.08 4.95
N PRO A 224 -7.08 -24.80 5.31
CA PRO A 224 -7.49 -23.77 4.37
C PRO A 224 -6.48 -23.56 3.24
N ILE A 225 -6.95 -23.17 2.07
CA ILE A 225 -6.07 -22.61 1.02
C ILE A 225 -5.84 -21.14 1.35
N LEU A 226 -4.57 -20.72 1.47
CA LEU A 226 -4.24 -19.33 1.78
C LEU A 226 -4.10 -18.50 0.52
N ILE A 227 -4.74 -17.33 0.51
CA ILE A 227 -4.48 -16.24 -0.42
C ILE A 227 -3.73 -15.16 0.34
N ILE A 228 -2.47 -14.91 -0.02
CA ILE A 228 -1.61 -13.92 0.63
C ILE A 228 -1.49 -12.71 -0.30
N ASP A 229 -2.13 -11.61 0.07
CA ASP A 229 -2.10 -10.36 -0.69
C ASP A 229 -0.95 -9.46 -0.20
N GLU A 230 -0.11 -9.02 -1.12
CA GLU A 230 1.12 -8.26 -0.85
C GLU A 230 2.01 -8.93 0.23
N PRO A 231 2.51 -10.16 -0.02
CA PRO A 231 3.37 -10.94 0.88
C PRO A 231 4.54 -10.17 1.47
N GLN A 232 5.17 -9.27 0.71
CA GLN A 232 6.27 -8.41 1.19
C GLN A 232 5.90 -7.51 2.38
N SER A 233 4.61 -7.35 2.65
CA SER A 233 4.07 -6.68 3.84
C SER A 233 3.48 -7.67 4.86
N VAL A 234 2.93 -8.80 4.40
CA VAL A 234 2.26 -9.81 5.23
C VAL A 234 3.24 -10.79 5.88
N ASP A 235 4.12 -11.45 5.14
CA ASP A 235 5.00 -12.54 5.60
C ASP A 235 6.45 -12.08 5.86
N ASN A 236 6.64 -10.77 6.04
CA ASN A 236 7.94 -10.11 6.13
C ASN A 236 8.72 -10.37 7.43
N THR A 237 8.08 -10.95 8.46
CA THR A 237 8.73 -11.22 9.76
C THR A 237 8.65 -12.71 10.12
N PRO A 238 9.61 -13.24 10.91
CA PRO A 238 9.52 -14.60 11.43
C PRO A 238 8.26 -14.88 12.26
N LYS A 239 7.70 -13.85 12.93
CA LYS A 239 6.44 -13.97 13.66
C LYS A 239 5.26 -14.16 12.70
N ALA A 240 5.19 -13.36 11.64
CA ALA A 240 4.15 -13.50 10.63
C ALA A 240 4.20 -14.85 9.93
N LYS A 241 5.40 -15.34 9.57
CA LYS A 241 5.56 -16.68 8.97
C LYS A 241 5.05 -17.78 9.91
N ARG A 242 5.40 -17.72 11.20
CA ARG A 242 4.87 -18.66 12.20
C ARG A 242 3.36 -18.58 12.35
N ALA A 243 2.77 -17.38 12.26
CA ALA A 243 1.32 -17.21 12.29
C ALA A 243 0.63 -17.85 11.07
N LEU A 244 1.22 -17.74 9.87
CA LEU A 244 0.70 -18.41 8.67
C LEU A 244 0.81 -19.93 8.78
N ASN A 245 1.92 -20.45 9.31
CA ASN A 245 2.10 -21.89 9.52
C ASN A 245 1.11 -22.46 10.54
N ALA A 246 0.76 -21.69 11.58
CA ALA A 246 -0.20 -22.12 12.60
C ALA A 246 -1.63 -22.32 12.07
N LEU A 247 -1.92 -21.87 10.84
CA LEU A 247 -3.19 -22.13 10.15
C LEU A 247 -3.23 -23.51 9.47
N GLU A 248 -2.15 -24.29 9.54
CA GLU A 248 -1.97 -25.58 8.87
C GLU A 248 -2.56 -25.63 7.44
N PRO A 249 -2.16 -24.69 6.58
CA PRO A 249 -2.81 -24.54 5.29
C PRO A 249 -2.52 -25.70 4.36
N LEU A 250 -3.44 -25.95 3.41
CA LEU A 250 -3.22 -26.93 2.36
C LEU A 250 -2.07 -26.52 1.44
N PHE A 251 -2.10 -25.27 1.00
CA PHE A 251 -1.02 -24.56 0.30
C PHE A 251 -1.34 -23.05 0.29
N GLY A 252 -0.40 -22.22 -0.17
CA GLY A 252 -0.59 -20.78 -0.30
C GLY A 252 -0.36 -20.23 -1.71
N LEU A 253 -1.19 -19.27 -2.11
CA LEU A 253 -1.01 -18.46 -3.31
C LEU A 253 -0.66 -17.01 -2.91
N ARG A 254 0.48 -16.52 -3.38
CA ARG A 254 1.04 -15.22 -3.02
C ARG A 254 0.85 -14.25 -4.20
N TYR A 255 -0.03 -13.27 -4.04
CA TYR A 255 -0.34 -12.27 -5.07
C TYR A 255 0.39 -10.96 -4.76
N SER A 256 1.23 -10.48 -5.69
CA SER A 256 1.91 -9.18 -5.59
C SER A 256 2.36 -8.67 -6.94
N GLY A 257 2.55 -7.35 -7.08
CA GLY A 257 3.36 -6.81 -8.18
C GLY A 257 4.86 -6.80 -7.89
N THR A 258 5.29 -7.05 -6.64
CA THR A 258 6.66 -6.80 -6.18
C THR A 258 7.18 -7.90 -5.24
N HIS A 259 7.24 -9.14 -5.72
CA HIS A 259 7.77 -10.26 -4.93
C HIS A 259 9.23 -10.03 -4.50
N LYS A 260 9.42 -9.70 -3.22
CA LYS A 260 10.77 -9.63 -2.61
C LYS A 260 11.38 -11.01 -2.39
N GLU A 261 10.55 -11.98 -2.05
CA GLU A 261 10.95 -13.37 -1.82
C GLU A 261 10.64 -14.21 -3.05
N LYS A 262 11.69 -14.61 -3.75
CA LYS A 262 11.64 -15.33 -5.05
C LYS A 262 11.98 -16.82 -4.94
N SER A 263 12.17 -17.35 -3.72
CA SER A 263 12.48 -18.77 -3.53
C SER A 263 11.30 -19.71 -3.80
N TYR A 264 10.07 -19.20 -3.81
CA TYR A 264 8.89 -19.99 -4.14
C TYR A 264 8.62 -19.96 -5.66
N PRO A 265 8.10 -21.06 -6.23
CA PRO A 265 7.80 -21.13 -7.66
C PRO A 265 6.95 -19.95 -8.14
N LEU A 266 7.38 -19.31 -9.23
CA LEU A 266 6.61 -18.30 -9.92
C LEU A 266 5.76 -19.00 -10.99
N ILE A 267 4.45 -18.99 -10.81
CA ILE A 267 3.52 -19.69 -11.71
C ILE A 267 2.90 -18.76 -12.75
N TYR A 268 2.89 -17.45 -12.51
CA TYR A 268 2.35 -16.48 -13.46
C TYR A 268 3.00 -15.12 -13.26
N LYS A 269 3.17 -14.38 -14.36
CA LYS A 269 3.76 -13.04 -14.36
C LYS A 269 3.04 -12.12 -15.34
N PHE A 270 2.56 -10.99 -14.81
CA PHE A 270 2.04 -9.86 -15.58
C PHE A 270 2.53 -8.57 -14.89
N ASP A 271 3.73 -8.12 -15.27
CA ASP A 271 4.43 -7.03 -14.60
C ASP A 271 4.05 -5.63 -15.14
N ALA A 272 4.71 -4.59 -14.61
CA ALA A 272 4.51 -3.20 -15.04
C ALA A 272 4.70 -3.00 -16.55
N VAL A 273 5.68 -3.69 -17.14
CA VAL A 273 6.03 -3.56 -18.55
C VAL A 273 4.97 -4.27 -19.39
N ASP A 274 4.57 -5.48 -19.00
CA ASP A 274 3.49 -6.23 -19.66
C ASP A 274 2.17 -5.45 -19.63
N ALA A 275 1.79 -4.94 -18.45
CA ALA A 275 0.58 -4.16 -18.25
C ALA A 275 0.58 -2.86 -19.06
N PHE A 276 1.73 -2.19 -19.17
CA PHE A 276 1.90 -0.99 -19.99
C PHE A 276 1.80 -1.32 -21.48
N ASN A 277 2.49 -2.36 -21.95
CA ASN A 277 2.48 -2.80 -23.35
C ASN A 277 1.08 -3.26 -23.78
N ALA A 278 0.36 -3.94 -22.89
CA ALA A 278 -1.03 -4.36 -23.09
C ALA A 278 -2.04 -3.21 -22.98
N LYS A 279 -1.62 -1.98 -22.65
CA LYS A 279 -2.48 -0.80 -22.40
C LYS A 279 -3.54 -1.04 -21.32
N MET A 280 -3.23 -1.90 -20.35
CA MET A 280 -4.11 -2.20 -19.22
C MET A 280 -3.95 -1.19 -18.08
N VAL A 281 -2.83 -0.47 -18.03
CA VAL A 281 -2.59 0.61 -17.07
C VAL A 281 -2.39 1.95 -17.78
N LYS A 282 -2.64 3.04 -17.05
CA LYS A 282 -2.43 4.40 -17.57
C LYS A 282 -0.94 4.70 -17.65
N GLN A 283 -0.55 5.45 -18.67
CA GLN A 283 0.81 5.97 -18.79
C GLN A 283 1.11 6.98 -17.68
N ILE A 284 2.33 6.94 -17.16
CA ILE A 284 2.83 7.91 -16.18
C ILE A 284 3.41 9.10 -16.95
N LYS A 285 2.91 10.30 -16.69
CA LYS A 285 3.52 11.55 -17.16
C LYS A 285 4.00 12.33 -15.94
N VAL A 286 5.31 12.42 -15.78
CA VAL A 286 5.94 13.24 -14.75
C VAL A 286 5.98 14.68 -15.25
N VAL A 287 5.53 15.61 -14.42
CA VAL A 287 5.66 17.05 -14.68
C VAL A 287 6.50 17.60 -13.55
N GLU A 288 7.73 17.99 -13.88
CA GLU A 288 8.61 18.65 -12.93
C GLU A 288 8.15 20.10 -12.80
N SER A 289 7.76 20.49 -11.59
CA SER A 289 7.65 21.89 -11.21
C SER A 289 9.05 22.36 -10.85
N GLN A 290 9.86 22.70 -11.84
CA GLN A 290 11.00 23.55 -11.55
C GLN A 290 10.42 24.95 -11.34
N LEU A 291 10.79 25.60 -10.24
CA LEU A 291 10.83 27.06 -10.30
C LEU A 291 11.75 27.35 -11.48
N ASP A 292 11.36 28.23 -12.40
CA ASP A 292 12.31 28.73 -13.38
C ASP A 292 13.43 29.40 -12.58
N ASP A 293 14.45 28.62 -12.22
CA ASP A 293 15.77 29.09 -11.87
C ASP A 293 16.30 29.69 -13.18
N GLN A 294 15.83 30.90 -13.51
CA GLN A 294 16.77 31.88 -14.01
C GLN A 294 17.87 31.91 -12.96
N GLY A 295 18.97 31.18 -13.19
CA GLY A 295 19.99 30.77 -12.21
C GLY A 295 20.73 31.92 -11.53
N ASN A 296 19.98 32.76 -10.83
CA ASN A 296 20.36 34.03 -10.24
C ASN A 296 19.82 34.19 -8.81
N SER A 297 19.08 33.22 -8.27
CA SER A 297 18.64 33.26 -6.87
C SER A 297 19.56 32.44 -5.96
N ALA A 298 20.10 33.06 -4.91
CA ALA A 298 20.97 32.41 -3.93
C ALA A 298 20.25 31.29 -3.14
N TYR A 299 20.86 30.10 -3.11
CA TYR A 299 20.46 29.04 -2.16
C TYR A 299 21.06 29.31 -0.79
N LEU A 300 20.23 29.38 0.25
CA LEU A 300 20.63 29.57 1.64
C LEU A 300 19.82 28.66 2.56
N LYS A 301 20.50 27.90 3.42
CA LYS A 301 19.86 27.11 4.46
C LYS A 301 20.62 27.19 5.78
N LEU A 302 19.98 27.74 6.82
CA LEU A 302 20.53 27.79 8.17
C LEU A 302 20.43 26.42 8.84
N ILE A 303 21.57 25.83 9.19
CA ILE A 303 21.65 24.52 9.84
C ILE A 303 21.62 24.66 11.36
N LYS A 304 22.40 25.60 11.90
CA LYS A 304 22.47 25.89 13.33
C LYS A 304 23.21 27.20 13.62
N VAL A 305 22.99 27.75 14.81
CA VAL A 305 23.74 28.88 15.37
C VAL A 305 24.44 28.43 16.65
N GLU A 306 25.67 28.89 16.88
CA GLU A 306 26.38 28.65 18.13
C GLU A 306 27.15 29.89 18.60
N ASN A 307 27.32 30.01 19.92
CA ASN A 307 28.19 31.00 20.54
C ASN A 307 29.44 30.30 21.06
N ARG A 308 30.63 30.76 20.63
CA ARG A 308 31.94 30.27 21.11
C ARG A 308 32.77 31.43 21.66
N SER A 309 33.94 31.13 22.23
CA SER A 309 34.88 32.12 22.76
C SER A 309 35.30 33.21 21.76
N GLN A 310 35.10 33.00 20.46
CA GLN A 310 35.40 33.94 19.38
C GLN A 310 34.15 34.63 18.78
N GLY A 311 33.02 34.58 19.48
CA GLY A 311 31.75 35.22 19.09
C GLY A 311 30.69 34.26 18.54
N LEU A 312 29.54 34.85 18.15
CA LEU A 312 28.42 34.19 17.49
C LEU A 312 28.77 33.79 16.06
N ARG A 313 28.33 32.60 15.65
CA ARG A 313 28.48 32.12 14.28
C ARG A 313 27.33 31.22 13.85
N ALA A 314 27.01 31.26 12.57
CA ALA A 314 25.96 30.47 11.93
C ALA A 314 26.56 29.47 10.94
N GLN A 315 26.06 28.24 10.94
CA GLN A 315 26.39 27.25 9.90
C GLN A 315 25.32 27.32 8.81
N ILE A 316 25.70 27.83 7.65
CA ILE A 316 24.79 27.99 6.50
C ILE A 316 25.24 27.04 5.39
N GLU A 317 24.29 26.33 4.78
CA GLU A 317 24.51 25.58 3.55
C GLU A 317 24.19 26.50 2.35
N LEU A 318 25.18 26.71 1.49
CA LEU A 318 25.08 27.54 0.29
C LEU A 318 25.84 26.92 -0.89
N ASP A 319 25.57 27.39 -2.11
CA ASP A 319 26.31 27.03 -3.31
C ASP A 319 27.66 27.77 -3.36
N VAL A 320 28.74 27.04 -3.63
CA VAL A 320 30.10 27.59 -3.68
C VAL A 320 30.78 27.18 -4.98
N SER A 321 31.37 28.14 -5.68
CA SER A 321 32.21 27.94 -6.86
C SER A 321 33.59 27.40 -6.47
N GLU A 322 33.95 26.23 -6.98
CA GLU A 322 35.27 25.63 -6.80
C GLU A 322 36.27 26.13 -7.86
N ARG A 323 37.57 25.98 -7.58
CA ARG A 323 38.67 26.41 -8.50
C ARG A 323 38.62 25.75 -9.89
N ASN A 324 37.87 24.66 -10.05
CA ASN A 324 37.65 23.95 -11.31
C ASN A 324 36.38 24.43 -12.07
N GLY A 325 35.70 25.46 -11.57
CA GLY A 325 34.46 26.00 -12.14
C GLY A 325 33.19 25.21 -11.79
N GLN A 326 33.26 24.15 -10.97
CA GLN A 326 32.08 23.44 -10.51
C GLN A 326 31.42 24.16 -9.33
N ILE A 327 30.09 24.26 -9.36
CA ILE A 327 29.28 24.75 -8.24
C ILE A 327 28.87 23.56 -7.38
N LYS A 328 29.13 23.62 -6.06
CA LYS A 328 28.71 22.59 -5.10
C LYS A 328 28.13 23.20 -3.84
N ARG A 329 27.09 22.55 -3.30
CA ARG A 329 26.54 22.87 -1.97
C ARG A 329 27.52 22.52 -0.87
N LYS A 330 27.87 23.50 -0.04
CA LYS A 330 28.78 23.35 1.10
C LYS A 330 28.20 24.00 2.34
N LYS A 331 28.52 23.39 3.48
CA LYS A 331 28.21 23.94 4.82
C LYS A 331 29.37 24.82 5.27
N VAL A 332 29.12 26.12 5.36
CA VAL A 332 30.11 27.13 5.71
C VAL A 332 29.73 27.77 7.05
N TRP A 333 30.73 28.03 7.88
CA TRP A 333 30.56 28.81 9.10
C TRP A 333 30.77 30.29 8.80
N LEU A 334 29.75 31.08 9.06
CA LEU A 334 29.73 32.52 8.80
C LEU A 334 29.52 33.29 10.12
N LYS A 335 30.10 34.49 10.18
CA LYS A 335 30.01 35.44 11.29
C LYS A 335 29.36 36.73 10.79
N GLN A 336 28.98 37.59 11.74
CA GLN A 336 28.55 38.95 11.43
C GLN A 336 29.58 39.66 10.54
N ASN A 337 29.11 40.41 9.54
CA ASN A 337 29.88 41.10 8.50
C ASN A 337 30.59 40.19 7.47
N ASP A 338 30.37 38.87 7.48
CA ASP A 338 30.83 38.04 6.36
C ASP A 338 29.95 38.31 5.12
N ASP A 339 30.60 38.55 3.99
CA ASP A 339 29.97 38.75 2.67
C ASP A 339 29.73 37.41 1.95
N LEU A 340 28.48 37.13 1.56
CA LEU A 340 28.09 35.87 0.94
C LEU A 340 28.57 35.76 -0.51
N PHE A 341 28.77 36.88 -1.22
CA PHE A 341 29.36 36.91 -2.54
C PHE A 341 30.81 36.42 -2.50
N GLU A 342 31.61 36.91 -1.55
CA GLU A 342 32.99 36.44 -1.39
C GLU A 342 33.05 34.97 -0.95
N LYS A 343 32.20 34.58 0.00
CA LYS A 343 32.21 33.21 0.58
C LYS A 343 31.69 32.14 -0.37
N SER A 344 30.85 32.52 -1.33
CA SER A 344 30.38 31.66 -2.41
C SER A 344 31.39 31.48 -3.55
N GLY A 345 32.53 32.19 -3.51
CA GLY A 345 33.50 32.19 -4.60
C GLY A 345 33.08 33.08 -5.77
N PHE A 346 32.47 34.23 -5.45
CA PHE A 346 32.02 35.27 -6.39
C PHE A 346 30.89 34.82 -7.32
N LEU A 347 29.92 34.08 -6.78
CA LEU A 347 28.70 33.70 -7.52
C LEU A 347 27.70 34.87 -7.55
N PRO A 348 27.32 35.40 -8.73
CA PRO A 348 26.45 36.57 -8.85
C PRO A 348 25.13 36.48 -8.08
N ALA A 349 24.58 35.27 -7.92
CA ALA A 349 23.36 35.01 -7.16
C ALA A 349 23.42 35.50 -5.70
N TYR A 350 24.62 35.64 -5.12
CA TYR A 350 24.81 36.08 -3.73
C TYR A 350 25.07 37.60 -3.59
N GLU A 351 25.23 38.34 -4.71
CA GLU A 351 25.37 39.81 -4.65
C GLU A 351 24.13 40.47 -4.03
N SER A 352 22.94 39.95 -4.33
CA SER A 352 21.68 40.47 -3.80
C SER A 352 21.47 40.16 -2.32
N VAL A 353 22.21 39.20 -1.75
CA VAL A 353 22.12 38.84 -0.33
C VAL A 353 23.08 39.70 0.50
N SER A 354 24.20 40.14 -0.09
CA SER A 354 25.20 41.00 0.55
C SER A 354 25.85 40.33 1.78
N PHE A 355 26.03 41.06 2.87
CA PHE A 355 26.67 40.59 4.10
C PHE A 355 25.67 40.25 5.22
N ILE A 356 26.13 39.48 6.20
CA ILE A 356 25.38 39.18 7.42
C ILE A 356 25.34 40.41 8.33
N GLN A 357 24.14 40.96 8.55
CA GLN A 357 23.94 42.08 9.48
C GLN A 357 23.92 41.60 10.93
N ASP A 358 23.23 40.50 11.24
CA ASP A 358 23.10 40.01 12.61
C ASP A 358 22.87 38.50 12.71
N ILE A 359 23.21 37.93 13.87
CA ILE A 359 23.02 36.51 14.21
C ILE A 359 22.44 36.40 15.62
N GLU A 360 21.20 35.92 15.72
CA GLU A 360 20.50 35.74 16.99
C GLU A 360 20.34 34.25 17.34
N ILE A 361 20.47 33.90 18.62
CA ILE A 361 20.16 32.55 19.12
C ILE A 361 18.78 32.57 19.77
N THR A 362 17.87 31.74 19.26
CA THR A 362 16.52 31.56 19.83
C THR A 362 16.48 30.42 20.85
N ASP A 363 17.22 29.33 20.63
CA ASP A 363 17.39 28.24 21.61
C ASP A 363 18.85 27.73 21.62
N PRO A 364 19.63 28.05 22.68
CA PRO A 364 21.01 27.59 22.82
C PRO A 364 21.18 26.07 22.92
N LYS A 365 20.19 25.33 23.42
CA LYS A 365 20.27 23.87 23.59
C LYS A 365 19.97 23.14 22.28
N ALA A 366 19.03 23.68 21.49
CA ALA A 366 18.70 23.15 20.17
C ALA A 366 19.65 23.66 19.06
N GLY A 367 20.45 24.70 19.33
CA GLY A 367 21.26 25.38 18.32
C GLY A 367 20.42 26.16 17.32
N SER A 368 19.21 26.57 17.73
CA SER A 368 18.27 27.33 16.90
C SER A 368 18.58 28.82 16.93
N GLY A 369 18.36 29.48 15.79
CA GLY A 369 18.61 30.91 15.68
C GLY A 369 18.11 31.50 14.36
N ILE A 370 18.35 32.80 14.22
CA ILE A 370 17.98 33.64 13.07
C ILE A 370 19.25 34.32 12.56
N VAL A 371 19.41 34.40 11.25
CA VAL A 371 20.45 35.18 10.59
C VAL A 371 19.78 36.23 9.72
N THR A 372 20.15 37.49 9.92
CA THR A 372 19.63 38.65 9.18
C THR A 372 20.67 39.13 8.18
N PHE A 373 20.24 39.38 6.94
CA PHE A 373 21.09 39.84 5.85
C PHE A 373 20.79 41.30 5.50
N ASP A 374 21.74 41.96 4.86
CA ASP A 374 21.58 43.32 4.35
C ASP A 374 20.74 43.36 3.07
N GLY A 375 20.79 42.28 2.30
CA GLY A 375 20.04 42.12 1.06
C GLY A 375 18.88 41.13 1.16
N ALA A 376 18.41 40.66 0.00
CA ALA A 376 17.32 39.70 -0.10
C ALA A 376 17.86 38.25 -0.16
N PRO A 377 17.31 37.31 0.63
CA PRO A 377 16.21 37.48 1.60
C PRO A 377 16.66 38.19 2.89
N ASP A 378 15.77 38.94 3.53
CA ASP A 378 16.07 39.75 4.73
C ASP A 378 16.55 38.90 5.93
N SER A 379 16.06 37.66 6.08
CA SER A 379 16.52 36.74 7.13
C SER A 379 16.22 35.27 6.82
N ILE A 380 16.95 34.37 7.49
CA ILE A 380 16.69 32.92 7.51
C ILE A 380 16.68 32.42 8.96
N SER A 381 15.88 31.39 9.27
CA SER A 381 15.84 30.79 10.60
C SER A 381 15.92 29.26 10.58
N THR A 382 16.34 28.66 11.70
CA THR A 382 16.40 27.20 11.87
C THR A 382 15.02 26.54 11.96
N GLU A 383 13.97 27.31 12.22
CA GLU A 383 12.58 26.83 12.34
C GLU A 383 11.80 27.04 11.04
N ASN A 384 12.07 28.15 10.33
CA ASN A 384 11.53 28.43 9.00
C ASN A 384 12.55 28.01 7.94
N GLN A 385 12.82 26.70 7.84
CA GLN A 385 13.86 26.21 6.93
C GLN A 385 13.50 26.32 5.44
N THR A 386 12.26 26.62 5.06
CA THR A 386 11.81 26.78 3.67
C THR A 386 10.34 27.21 3.66
N THR A 387 10.01 28.50 3.70
CA THR A 387 8.61 28.94 3.53
C THR A 387 8.37 29.61 2.20
N GLU A 388 9.18 30.57 1.79
CA GLU A 388 8.90 31.26 0.52
C GLU A 388 9.15 30.36 -0.70
N ASN A 389 10.26 29.63 -0.75
CA ASN A 389 10.53 28.71 -1.88
C ASN A 389 9.63 27.45 -1.87
N ASP A 390 9.26 26.93 -0.69
CA ASP A 390 8.41 25.72 -0.60
C ASP A 390 6.93 26.05 -0.85
N ASP A 391 6.39 27.14 -0.30
CA ASP A 391 5.01 27.55 -0.60
C ASP A 391 4.89 28.06 -2.04
N THR A 392 5.92 28.69 -2.61
CA THR A 392 5.94 29.04 -4.04
C THR A 392 5.99 27.81 -4.93
N LEU A 393 6.83 26.82 -4.60
CA LEU A 393 6.88 25.54 -5.30
C LEU A 393 5.54 24.80 -5.21
N LYS A 394 4.95 24.70 -4.02
CA LYS A 394 3.65 24.06 -3.79
C LYS A 394 2.54 24.80 -4.54
N ARG A 395 2.57 26.13 -4.57
CA ARG A 395 1.64 26.93 -5.35
C ARG A 395 1.80 26.69 -6.85
N ALA A 396 3.03 26.59 -7.36
CA ALA A 396 3.31 26.23 -8.75
C ALA A 396 2.81 24.82 -9.09
N GLN A 397 2.99 23.85 -8.18
CA GLN A 397 2.44 22.49 -8.32
C GLN A 397 0.91 22.49 -8.37
N ILE A 398 0.25 23.26 -7.49
CA ILE A 398 -1.20 23.42 -7.46
C ILE A 398 -1.69 24.04 -8.78
N ALA A 399 -1.10 25.16 -9.20
CA ALA A 399 -1.43 25.84 -10.45
C ALA A 399 -1.29 24.89 -11.64
N LYS A 400 -0.18 24.14 -11.71
CA LYS A 400 0.07 23.20 -12.81
C LYS A 400 -0.90 22.02 -12.80
N ALA A 401 -1.24 21.50 -11.62
CA ALA A 401 -2.23 20.43 -11.49
C ALA A 401 -3.63 20.89 -11.94
N ILE A 402 -4.02 22.12 -11.62
CA ILE A 402 -5.28 22.74 -12.07
C ILE A 402 -5.28 22.89 -13.60
N GLU A 403 -4.21 23.45 -14.18
CA GLU A 403 -4.08 23.61 -15.63
C GLU A 403 -4.25 22.27 -16.36
N ILE A 404 -3.56 21.22 -15.88
CA ILE A 404 -3.64 19.87 -16.46
C ILE A 404 -5.03 19.27 -16.26
N HIS A 405 -5.66 19.48 -15.10
CA HIS A 405 -7.00 18.99 -14.81
C HIS A 405 -8.01 19.59 -15.80
N LEU A 406 -8.05 20.91 -15.93
CA LEU A 406 -8.98 21.60 -16.81
C LEU A 406 -8.77 21.21 -18.28
N ARG A 407 -7.52 21.09 -18.73
CA ARG A 407 -7.21 20.63 -20.10
C ARG A 407 -7.71 19.20 -20.34
N LYS A 408 -7.51 18.29 -19.39
CA LYS A 408 -8.01 16.91 -19.50
C LYS A 408 -9.53 16.85 -19.42
N GLU A 409 -10.15 17.68 -18.59
CA GLU A 409 -11.60 17.77 -18.47
C GLU A 409 -12.23 18.23 -19.79
N GLN A 410 -11.68 19.26 -20.43
CA GLN A 410 -12.12 19.70 -21.76
C GLN A 410 -12.04 18.59 -22.81
N GLU A 411 -11.03 17.72 -22.75
CA GLU A 411 -10.85 16.61 -23.69
C GLU A 411 -11.76 15.40 -23.41
N LEU A 412 -11.98 15.08 -22.13
CA LEU A 412 -12.56 13.81 -21.69
C LEU A 412 -14.03 13.92 -21.24
N ASN A 413 -14.46 15.08 -20.72
CA ASN A 413 -15.83 15.29 -20.28
C ASN A 413 -16.85 15.12 -21.43
N PRO A 414 -16.60 15.59 -22.68
CA PRO A 414 -17.49 15.32 -23.82
C PRO A 414 -17.64 13.83 -24.16
N LYS A 415 -16.70 12.98 -23.71
CA LYS A 415 -16.75 11.52 -23.86
C LYS A 415 -17.45 10.82 -22.68
N GLY A 416 -18.04 11.58 -21.76
CA GLY A 416 -18.68 11.06 -20.54
C GLY A 416 -17.70 10.62 -19.46
N ILE A 417 -16.40 10.99 -19.57
CA ILE A 417 -15.37 10.57 -18.63
C ILE A 417 -15.05 11.71 -17.66
N LYS A 418 -15.38 11.52 -16.37
CA LYS A 418 -15.08 12.48 -15.30
C LYS A 418 -13.59 12.43 -14.92
N VAL A 419 -12.93 13.58 -14.93
CA VAL A 419 -11.53 13.72 -14.51
C VAL A 419 -11.46 14.00 -13.00
N LEU A 420 -10.51 13.38 -12.32
CA LEU A 420 -10.26 13.56 -10.90
C LEU A 420 -8.78 13.91 -10.69
N THR A 421 -8.51 14.82 -9.74
CA THR A 421 -7.16 15.15 -9.27
C THR A 421 -7.09 14.90 -7.77
N LEU A 422 -6.03 14.26 -7.32
CA LEU A 422 -5.77 13.97 -5.91
C LEU A 422 -4.53 14.74 -5.46
N PHE A 423 -4.66 15.53 -4.40
CA PHE A 423 -3.54 16.21 -3.75
C PHE A 423 -3.18 15.47 -2.47
N PHE A 424 -1.89 15.16 -2.30
CA PHE A 424 -1.35 14.65 -1.05
C PHE A 424 -0.79 15.83 -0.25
N LEU A 425 -1.32 16.02 0.95
CA LEU A 425 -0.99 17.15 1.81
C LEU A 425 -0.05 16.69 2.93
N ASP A 426 0.87 17.56 3.32
CA ASP A 426 1.76 17.35 4.47
C ASP A 426 1.01 17.38 5.81
N LYS A 427 0.02 18.27 5.95
CA LYS A 427 -0.83 18.42 7.14
C LYS A 427 -2.27 18.78 6.76
N VAL A 428 -3.24 18.15 7.42
CA VAL A 428 -4.68 18.46 7.24
C VAL A 428 -4.97 19.93 7.53
N ALA A 429 -4.31 20.51 8.54
CA ALA A 429 -4.44 21.91 8.93
C ALA A 429 -4.04 22.90 7.82
N ASN A 430 -3.24 22.49 6.85
CA ASN A 430 -2.87 23.35 5.71
C ASN A 430 -4.00 23.49 4.69
N TYR A 431 -5.00 22.60 4.72
CA TYR A 431 -6.19 22.69 3.87
C TYR A 431 -7.44 23.09 4.67
N ARG A 432 -7.64 22.53 5.86
CA ARG A 432 -8.82 22.79 6.70
C ARG A 432 -8.43 23.02 8.16
N GLN A 433 -8.88 24.15 8.72
CA GLN A 433 -8.72 24.53 10.12
C GLN A 433 -10.10 24.67 10.78
N TYR A 434 -10.11 24.81 12.10
CA TYR A 434 -11.31 25.11 12.88
C TYR A 434 -11.03 26.31 13.78
N ASP A 435 -11.95 27.28 13.81
CA ASP A 435 -11.88 28.40 14.75
C ASP A 435 -12.29 27.99 16.18
N GLU A 436 -12.17 28.91 17.14
CA GLU A 436 -12.53 28.68 18.55
C GLU A 436 -14.01 28.31 18.76
N SER A 437 -14.86 28.59 17.78
CA SER A 437 -16.29 28.23 17.77
C SER A 437 -16.57 26.92 17.04
N GLY A 438 -15.54 26.22 16.54
CA GLY A 438 -15.67 24.97 15.80
C GLY A 438 -16.08 25.13 14.33
N ASN A 439 -16.11 26.34 13.79
CA ASN A 439 -16.40 26.56 12.38
C ASN A 439 -15.18 26.27 11.52
N GLN A 440 -15.40 25.75 10.32
CA GLN A 440 -14.32 25.42 9.39
C GLN A 440 -13.75 26.68 8.75
N VAL A 441 -12.43 26.84 8.85
CA VAL A 441 -11.67 27.94 8.26
C VAL A 441 -10.73 27.39 7.19
N PRO A 442 -10.62 28.03 6.02
CA PRO A 442 -9.73 27.57 4.96
C PRO A 442 -8.26 27.75 5.34
N GLY A 443 -7.50 26.66 5.24
CA GLY A 443 -6.04 26.65 5.40
C GLY A 443 -5.32 27.25 4.19
N LYS A 444 -3.99 27.37 4.28
CA LYS A 444 -3.16 28.00 3.24
C LYS A 444 -3.30 27.39 1.85
N TYR A 445 -3.32 26.06 1.73
CA TYR A 445 -3.43 25.38 0.43
C TYR A 445 -4.82 25.48 -0.18
N TYR A 446 -5.87 25.57 0.65
CA TYR A 446 -7.21 25.84 0.15
C TYR A 446 -7.26 27.20 -0.54
N ARG A 447 -6.70 28.24 0.11
CA ARG A 447 -6.66 29.60 -0.45
C ARG A 447 -5.83 29.65 -1.73
N MET A 448 -4.65 29.03 -1.72
CA MET A 448 -3.81 28.90 -2.92
C MET A 448 -4.56 28.21 -4.06
N PHE A 449 -5.26 27.11 -3.79
CA PHE A 449 -6.05 26.40 -4.79
C PHE A 449 -7.16 27.27 -5.38
N GLU A 450 -7.98 27.92 -4.55
CA GLU A 450 -9.06 28.80 -5.01
C GLU A 450 -8.52 29.95 -5.88
N GLU A 451 -7.44 30.59 -5.44
CA GLU A 451 -6.82 31.69 -6.17
C GLU A 451 -6.28 31.23 -7.54
N GLU A 452 -5.54 30.11 -7.60
CA GLU A 452 -5.01 29.58 -8.86
C GLU A 452 -6.11 29.00 -9.77
N TYR A 453 -7.17 28.43 -9.19
CA TYR A 453 -8.32 27.92 -9.95
C TYR A 453 -9.08 29.04 -10.64
N LEU A 454 -9.38 30.12 -9.91
CA LEU A 454 -10.03 31.31 -10.47
C LEU A 454 -9.16 32.00 -11.53
N LYS A 455 -7.84 32.05 -11.33
CA LYS A 455 -6.90 32.55 -12.36
C LYS A 455 -6.94 31.69 -13.61
N ALA A 456 -6.89 30.37 -13.47
CA ALA A 456 -6.93 29.43 -14.59
C ALA A 456 -8.24 29.55 -15.40
N GLN A 457 -9.38 29.75 -14.73
CA GLN A 457 -10.67 30.00 -15.38
C GLN A 457 -10.72 31.32 -16.16
N ARG A 458 -10.00 32.36 -15.71
CA ARG A 458 -9.96 33.66 -16.39
C ARG A 458 -8.98 33.69 -17.57
N GLY A 459 -7.85 32.98 -17.46
CA GLY A 459 -6.80 32.94 -18.47
C GLY A 459 -7.08 31.94 -19.62
N SER A 460 -7.85 30.89 -19.36
CA SER A 460 -8.46 30.09 -20.42
C SER A 460 -9.68 30.86 -20.91
N GLY A 461 -9.73 31.27 -22.18
CA GLY A 461 -10.83 32.05 -22.76
C GLY A 461 -12.17 31.30 -22.81
N ALA A 462 -12.71 30.95 -21.65
CA ALA A 462 -13.90 30.12 -21.46
C ALA A 462 -15.07 31.01 -21.02
N ASN A 463 -15.68 31.67 -22.01
CA ASN A 463 -16.95 32.36 -21.86
C ASN A 463 -18.14 31.36 -21.80
N SER A 464 -17.96 30.15 -21.25
CA SER A 464 -19.01 29.11 -21.32
C SER A 464 -19.03 28.03 -20.22
N LEU A 465 -18.22 28.08 -19.16
CA LEU A 465 -18.31 27.09 -18.07
C LEU A 465 -18.53 27.76 -16.72
N ARG A 466 -19.78 28.18 -16.47
CA ARG A 466 -20.29 28.39 -15.11
C ARG A 466 -20.54 27.01 -14.49
N VAL A 467 -19.59 26.52 -13.71
CA VAL A 467 -19.86 25.49 -12.70
C VAL A 467 -20.17 26.22 -11.39
N CYS A 468 -21.42 26.14 -10.97
CA CYS A 468 -21.88 26.65 -9.68
C CYS A 468 -21.20 25.85 -8.55
N LEU A 469 -20.39 26.52 -7.74
CA LEU A 469 -19.92 26.03 -6.44
C LEU A 469 -20.69 26.72 -5.32
N LEU A 470 -21.94 26.31 -5.11
CA LEU A 470 -22.64 26.48 -3.83
C LEU A 470 -23.60 25.29 -3.62
N PRO A 471 -23.68 24.71 -2.41
CA PRO A 471 -24.66 23.69 -2.09
C PRO A 471 -26.01 24.35 -1.77
N SER A 472 -26.71 24.85 -2.79
CA SER A 472 -28.11 25.29 -2.69
C SER A 472 -28.77 25.36 -4.07
N CYS A 473 -29.12 24.20 -4.65
CA CYS A 473 -30.25 23.98 -5.56
C CYS A 473 -30.48 22.47 -5.65
#